data_AF-A0A7Y4MF58-F1
#
_entry.id   AF-A0A7Y4MF58-F1
#
_cell.length_a   1.000
_cell.length_b   1.000
_cell.length_c   1.000
_cell.angle_alpha   90.00
_cell.angle_beta   90.00
_cell.angle_gamma   90.00
#
_symmetry.space_group_name_H-M   'P 1'
#
loop_
_entity.id
_entity.type
_entity.pdbx_description
1 polymer ?
#
loop_
_entity_poly.entity_id
_entity_poly.type
_entity_poly.pdbx_seq_one_letter_code
_entity_poly.pdbx_strand_id
1 'polypeptide(L)' 'MSSISPDLLAVLRCPVTGSTLVHEGEFLVSSEPDSTGSPVRYSIDEGIPVLLRPELLVAATAAGSDEHDGPPAH' A
#
# COMPACT_ATOMS: atom_id res chain seq x y z
N MET A 1 14.31 -1.34 15.35
CA MET A 1 13.03 -1.56 14.65
C MET A 1 12.71 -0.25 13.96
N SER A 2 12.81 -0.21 12.63
CA SER A 2 12.59 1.02 11.86
C SER A 2 11.10 1.28 11.77
N SER A 3 10.58 2.08 12.71
CA SER A 3 9.20 2.55 12.68
C SER A 3 9.04 3.57 11.56
N ILE A 4 8.00 3.42 10.73
CA ILE A 4 7.57 4.51 9.85
C ILE A 4 7.29 5.74 10.72
N SER A 5 7.78 6.92 10.30
CA SER A 5 7.63 8.15 11.06
C SER A 5 6.14 8.55 11.17
N PRO A 6 5.70 9.07 12.32
CA PRO A 6 4.30 9.47 12.52
C PRO A 6 3.85 10.57 11.55
N ASP A 7 4.78 11.44 11.15
CA ASP A 7 4.52 12.50 10.17
C ASP A 7 4.18 11.95 8.78
N LEU A 8 4.86 10.86 8.36
CA LEU A 8 4.55 10.18 7.11
C LEU A 8 3.19 9.46 7.18
N LEU A 9 2.89 8.78 8.30
CA LEU A 9 1.57 8.15 8.51
C LEU A 9 0.43 9.18 8.49
N ALA A 10 0.67 10.41 8.94
CA ALA A 10 -0.32 11.48 8.91
C ALA A 10 -0.73 11.88 7.48
N VAL A 11 0.12 11.64 6.48
CA VAL A 11 -0.15 11.91 5.06
C VAL A 11 -0.70 10.69 4.33
N LEU A 12 -0.25 9.48 4.69
CA LEU A 12 -0.70 8.25 4.04
C LEU A 12 -2.21 8.04 4.23
N ARG A 13 -2.92 7.84 3.12
CA ARG A 13 -4.35 7.57 3.10
C ARG A 13 -4.63 6.24 2.43
N CYS A 14 -5.65 5.55 2.93
CA CYS A 14 -6.15 4.31 2.37
C CYS A 14 -6.65 4.57 0.93
N PRO A 15 -6.11 3.88 -0.10
CA PRO A 15 -6.59 4.00 -1.48
C PRO A 15 -8.04 3.59 -1.72
N VAL A 16 -8.64 2.82 -0.80
CA VAL A 16 -10.02 2.32 -0.90
C VAL A 16 -11.01 3.25 -0.19
N THR A 17 -10.70 3.64 1.05
CA THR A 17 -11.64 4.38 1.92
C THR A 17 -11.31 5.88 2.05
N GLY A 18 -10.10 6.29 1.72
CA GLY A 18 -9.61 7.65 1.95
C GLY A 18 -9.28 7.98 3.41
N SER A 19 -9.38 7.00 4.31
CA SER A 19 -9.11 7.16 5.75
C SER A 19 -7.60 7.11 6.08
N THR A 20 -7.22 7.44 7.31
CA THR A 20 -5.84 7.30 7.79
C THR A 20 -5.40 5.83 7.87
N LEU A 21 -4.09 5.60 7.82
CA LEU A 21 -3.48 4.29 8.03
C LEU A 21 -2.79 4.22 9.39
N VAL A 22 -2.91 3.08 10.05
CA VAL A 22 -2.25 2.76 11.32
C VAL A 22 -1.22 1.67 11.07
N HIS A 23 -0.02 1.83 11.64
CA HIS A 23 1.04 0.85 11.52
C HIS A 23 0.92 -0.24 12.60
N GLU A 24 0.74 -1.48 12.17
CA GLU A 24 0.53 -2.67 12.98
C GLU A 24 1.56 -3.74 12.58
N GLY A 25 2.74 -3.71 13.22
CA GLY A 25 3.80 -4.68 12.95
C GLY A 25 4.40 -4.53 11.55
N GLU A 26 4.04 -5.45 10.64
CA GLU A 26 4.51 -5.47 9.23
C GLU A 26 3.40 -5.02 8.26
N PHE A 27 2.34 -4.39 8.79
CA PHE A 27 1.17 -3.99 8.01
C PHE A 27 0.76 -2.55 8.28
N LEU A 28 0.20 -1.91 7.26
CA LEU A 28 -0.62 -0.71 7.42
C LEU A 28 -2.10 -1.12 7.36
N VAL A 29 -2.89 -0.68 8.34
CA VAL A 29 -4.30 -1.01 8.47
C VAL A 29 -5.14 0.27 8.37
N SER A 30 -6.22 0.25 7.60
CA SER A 30 -7.13 1.40 7.54
C SER A 30 -7.83 1.62 8.88
N SER A 31 -7.93 2.89 9.29
CA SER A 31 -8.62 3.27 10.53
C SER A 31 -10.14 3.11 10.45
N GLU A 32 -10.70 3.13 9.24
CA GLU A 32 -12.11 2.87 8.97
C GLU A 32 -12.26 1.62 8.09
N PRO A 33 -13.36 0.86 8.27
CA PRO A 33 -13.67 -0.27 7.41
C PRO A 33 -14.04 0.16 5.99
N ASP A 34 -13.83 -0.73 5.04
CA ASP A 34 -14.33 -0.57 3.68
C ASP A 34 -15.83 -0.91 3.56
N SER A 35 -16.35 -0.91 2.33
CA SER A 35 -17.74 -1.26 2.05
C SER A 35 -18.13 -2.69 2.44
N THR A 36 -17.17 -3.57 2.74
CA THR A 36 -17.41 -4.93 3.24
C THR A 36 -17.52 -4.98 4.77
N GLY A 37 -17.26 -3.86 5.45
CA GLY A 37 -17.28 -3.76 6.91
C GLY A 37 -15.97 -4.22 7.57
N SER A 38 -14.92 -4.48 6.80
CA SER A 38 -13.61 -4.92 7.30
C SER A 38 -12.53 -3.86 7.05
N PRO A 39 -11.55 -3.67 7.95
CA PRO A 39 -10.42 -2.79 7.68
C PRO A 39 -9.51 -3.38 6.61
N VAL A 40 -9.05 -2.53 5.70
CA VAL A 40 -8.14 -2.91 4.62
C VAL A 40 -6.72 -3.00 5.16
N ARG A 41 -5.99 -4.04 4.78
CA ARG A 41 -4.62 -4.31 5.23
C ARG A 41 -3.66 -4.28 4.05
N TYR A 42 -2.54 -3.59 4.23
CA TYR A 42 -1.46 -3.44 3.28
C TYR A 42 -0.18 -3.97 3.89
N SER A 43 0.53 -4.87 3.20
CA SER A 43 1.82 -5.40 3.65
C SER A 43 2.93 -4.37 3.45
N ILE A 44 3.94 -4.45 4.31
CA ILE A 44 5.21 -3.75 4.15
C ILE A 44 6.23 -4.76 3.66
N ASP A 45 6.77 -4.54 2.46
CA ASP A 45 7.75 -5.41 1.82
C ASP A 45 9.07 -4.65 1.68
N GLU A 46 10.15 -5.18 2.24
CA GLU A 46 11.46 -4.51 2.30
C GLU A 46 11.43 -3.06 2.84
N GLY A 47 10.49 -2.78 3.75
CA GLY A 47 10.28 -1.43 4.31
C GLY A 47 9.45 -0.49 3.43
N ILE A 48 8.92 -0.98 2.30
CA ILE A 48 8.05 -0.23 1.38
C ILE A 48 6.60 -0.69 1.58
N PRO A 49 5.66 0.20 1.95
CA PRO A 49 4.25 -0.14 2.03
C PRO A 49 3.62 -0.38 0.64
N VAL A 50 3.00 -1.54 0.45
CA VAL A 50 2.32 -1.90 -0.79
C VAL A 50 0.87 -1.40 -0.77
N LEU A 51 0.64 -0.16 -1.20
CA LEU A 51 -0.66 0.49 -1.21
C LEU A 51 -1.45 0.26 -2.52
N LEU A 52 -1.62 -1.01 -2.89
CA LEU A 52 -2.42 -1.39 -4.05
C LEU A 52 -3.85 -1.71 -3.62
N ARG A 53 -4.83 -1.36 -4.47
CA ARG A 53 -6.19 -1.87 -4.30
C ARG A 53 -6.17 -3.40 -4.48
N PRO A 54 -6.95 -4.17 -3.70
CA PRO A 54 -6.93 -5.63 -3.75
C PRO A 54 -7.14 -6.19 -5.17
N GLU A 55 -8.02 -5.55 -5.96
CA GLU A 55 -8.30 -5.96 -7.34
C GLU A 55 -7.08 -5.78 -8.27
N LEU A 56 -6.18 -4.85 -7.94
CA LEU A 56 -4.97 -4.54 -8.71
C LEU A 56 -3.76 -5.36 -8.27
N LEU A 57 -3.78 -5.92 -7.05
CA LEU A 57 -2.66 -6.71 -6.52
C LEU A 57 -2.43 -7.98 -7.36
N VAL A 58 -3.51 -8.65 -7.78
CA VAL A 58 -3.45 -9.82 -8.67
C VAL A 58 -2.88 -9.46 -10.04
N ALA A 59 -3.23 -8.28 -10.57
CA ALA A 59 -2.66 -7.81 -11.84
C ALA A 59 -1.17 -7.47 -11.70
N ALA A 60 -0.76 -6.84 -10.60
CA ALA A 60 0.64 -6.47 -10.35
C ALA A 60 1.54 -7.69 -10.20
N THR A 61 1.10 -8.76 -9.53
CA THR A 61 1.88 -10.00 -9.43
C THR A 61 2.00 -10.72 -10.78
N ALA A 62 1.00 -10.58 -11.66
CA ALA A 62 1.02 -11.18 -12.98
C ALA A 62 1.86 -10.38 -14.01
N ALA A 63 2.06 -9.08 -13.79
CA ALA A 63 2.70 -8.19 -14.76
C ALA A 63 4.21 -8.46 -14.96
N GLY A 64 4.91 -9.05 -13.98
CA GLY A 64 6.36 -9.23 -14.05
C GLY A 64 7.15 -7.91 -14.06
N SER A 65 8.38 -7.93 -13.56
CA SER A 65 9.19 -6.71 -13.35
C SER A 65 9.78 -6.08 -14.62
N ASP A 66 9.43 -6.57 -15.81
CA ASP A 66 10.01 -6.18 -17.11
C ASP A 66 9.36 -4.91 -17.71
N GLU A 67 8.20 -4.49 -17.19
CA GLU A 67 7.41 -3.37 -17.73
C GLU A 67 7.88 -1.98 -17.22
N HIS A 68 9.07 -1.87 -16.64
CA HIS A 68 9.61 -0.60 -16.11
C HIS A 68 10.77 0.00 -16.92
N ASP A 69 11.20 -0.63 -18.01
CA ASP A 69 12.19 -0.04 -18.92
C ASP A 69 11.46 0.87 -19.93
N GLY A 70 11.35 2.16 -19.61
CA GLY A 70 10.90 3.15 -20.58
C GLY A 70 11.84 3.17 -21.79
N PRO A 71 11.35 3.43 -23.02
CA PRO A 71 12.20 3.40 -24.21
C PRO A 71 13.39 4.36 -24.06
N PRO A 72 14.61 3.97 -24.47
CA PRO A 72 15.77 4.84 -24.39
C PRO A 72 15.52 6.12 -25.19
N ALA A 73 15.67 7.27 -24.53
CA ALA A 73 15.62 8.56 -25.19
C ALA A 73 16.75 8.66 -26.23
N HIS A 74 16.39 8.98 -27.47
CA HIS A 74 17.27 8.98 -28.63
C HIS A 74 17.79 10.37 -29.00
#